data_AF-A0A7Y0MC41-F1
#
_entry.id   AF-A0A7Y0MC41-F1
#
_cell.length_a   1.000
_cell.length_b   1.000
_cell.length_c   1.000
_cell.angle_alpha   90.00
_cell.angle_beta   90.00
_cell.angle_gamma   90.00
#
_symmetry.space_group_name_H-M   'P 1'
#
loop_
_entity.id
_entity.type
_entity.pdbx_description
1 polymer ?
#
loop_
_entity_poly.entity_id
_entity_poly.type
_entity_poly.pdbx_seq_one_letter_code
_entity_poly.pdbx_strand_id
1 'polypeptide(L)'
;MGGSVVDPALPALDAVMDPERLSSLFGRPVAAGHLRYKPGVSVVARLSGSDGLAWIAGYSRSQDSKLAKTFKRAERQGVQLESVELPEAPGHLVVSGPLALDAKLHRVLARTGLLSGRAGGIDVLNYNPHRRLVAAFGQGDQRRVAKVTAGRARVHAEMLARLQDAGVPVLEQQSPEENPDARPDGAEDRHTVYYPWFGETDLQLLHRQEQEQEQGTPEPVIPEQGAPERGGPDALALAAEAGRTLAFLHAQPPWAGPDAAQPPTAGQGGTGTDAKVPAPGHIAMPGLQKLAANTGQLVPAAGERLHHAADLLTVRLRRPGRAGFVHGDFSADQILVGSEGLRIIDLDRFGYGAVVSDLGCFAAVELLDTGTGTLTAALLKGYQEGHGGMSGVGLDADELNVWTACHLFSRILEPFRSCEPDWRQRILDRLAQIEGMLA
;
A
#
# COMPACT_ATOMS: atom_id res chain seq x y z
N MET A 1 6.15 -0.79 -32.29
CA MET A 1 5.74 0.63 -32.42
C MET A 1 6.58 1.42 -31.43
N GLY A 2 7.44 2.32 -31.90
CA GLY A 2 8.38 3.05 -31.03
C GLY A 2 7.63 3.84 -29.96
N GLY A 3 7.78 3.44 -28.70
CA GLY A 3 7.16 4.12 -27.58
C GLY A 3 7.69 5.55 -27.52
N SER A 4 6.77 6.52 -27.53
CA SER A 4 7.11 7.92 -27.27
C SER A 4 7.84 8.03 -25.93
N VAL A 5 9.00 8.69 -25.95
CA VAL A 5 9.80 9.06 -24.77
C VAL A 5 8.89 9.67 -23.72
N VAL A 6 8.84 9.09 -22.52
CA VAL A 6 7.89 9.51 -21.48
C VAL A 6 8.31 10.86 -20.89
N ASP A 7 9.61 11.03 -20.60
CA ASP A 7 10.18 12.26 -20.07
C ASP A 7 11.57 12.50 -20.70
N PRO A 8 11.68 13.41 -21.69
CA PRO A 8 12.95 13.70 -22.36
C PRO A 8 14.05 14.23 -21.43
N ALA A 9 13.68 14.84 -20.30
CA ALA A 9 14.65 15.33 -19.32
C ALA A 9 15.12 14.22 -18.36
N LEU A 10 14.53 13.02 -18.45
CA LEU A 10 14.83 11.87 -17.61
C LEU A 10 14.84 10.55 -18.43
N PRO A 11 15.83 10.34 -19.31
CA PRO A 11 15.94 9.12 -20.14
C PRO A 11 15.91 7.80 -19.35
N ALA A 12 16.40 7.82 -18.10
CA ALA A 12 16.35 6.68 -17.19
C ALA A 12 14.92 6.18 -16.91
N LEU A 13 13.89 7.01 -17.06
CA LEU A 13 12.51 6.59 -16.88
C LEU A 13 12.13 5.51 -17.89
N ASP A 14 12.43 5.74 -19.18
CA ASP A 14 12.11 4.78 -20.23
C ASP A 14 12.88 3.46 -20.05
N ALA A 15 14.14 3.53 -19.61
CA ALA A 15 14.94 2.35 -19.30
C ALA A 15 14.37 1.54 -18.12
N VAL A 16 13.89 2.21 -17.06
CA VAL A 16 13.29 1.55 -15.89
C VAL A 16 11.93 0.94 -16.20
N MET A 17 11.18 1.52 -17.15
CA MET A 17 9.85 1.03 -17.53
C MET A 17 9.87 -0.12 -18.55
N ASP A 18 11.00 -0.39 -19.19
CA ASP A 18 11.17 -1.44 -20.19
C ASP A 18 11.96 -2.62 -19.58
N PRO A 19 11.31 -3.75 -19.23
CA PRO A 19 11.97 -4.86 -18.55
C PRO A 19 13.05 -5.56 -19.40
N GLU A 20 12.87 -5.63 -20.72
CA GLU A 20 13.84 -6.26 -21.62
C GLU A 20 15.10 -5.41 -21.71
N ARG A 21 14.91 -4.11 -21.91
CA ARG A 21 16.01 -3.14 -21.94
C ARG A 21 16.72 -3.06 -20.60
N LEU A 22 15.98 -3.06 -19.49
CA LEU A 22 16.55 -3.05 -18.16
C LEU A 22 17.40 -4.30 -17.93
N SER A 23 16.89 -5.48 -18.30
CA SER A 23 17.64 -6.74 -18.20
C SER A 23 18.92 -6.73 -19.05
N SER A 24 18.85 -6.15 -20.25
CA SER A 24 20.03 -5.97 -21.12
C SER A 24 21.09 -5.05 -20.51
N LEU A 25 20.68 -3.92 -19.93
CA LEU A 25 21.60 -2.97 -19.26
C LEU A 25 22.34 -3.60 -18.07
N PHE A 26 21.65 -4.45 -17.29
CA PHE A 26 22.24 -5.13 -16.14
C PHE A 26 22.89 -6.49 -16.49
N GLY A 27 22.74 -6.96 -17.72
CA GLY A 27 23.27 -8.26 -18.17
C GLY A 27 22.62 -9.48 -17.49
N ARG A 28 21.47 -9.30 -16.84
CA ARG A 28 20.73 -10.35 -16.10
C ARG A 28 19.23 -10.04 -16.04
N PRO A 29 18.35 -11.05 -15.93
CA PRO A 29 16.91 -10.81 -15.81
C PRO A 29 16.57 -9.98 -14.57
N VAL A 30 16.01 -8.79 -14.79
CA VAL A 30 15.54 -7.90 -13.74
C VAL A 30 14.23 -7.22 -14.15
N ALA A 31 13.41 -6.89 -13.17
CA ALA A 31 12.18 -6.15 -13.37
C ALA A 31 12.07 -5.01 -12.36
N ALA A 32 11.58 -3.85 -12.82
CA ALA A 32 11.27 -2.74 -11.95
C ALA A 32 9.80 -2.75 -11.52
N GLY A 33 9.51 -2.18 -10.35
CA GLY A 33 8.15 -1.92 -9.90
C GLY A 33 8.11 -0.89 -8.77
N HIS A 34 6.93 -0.53 -8.28
CA HIS A 34 6.75 0.52 -7.27
C HIS A 34 7.47 1.85 -7.62
N LEU A 35 7.40 2.23 -8.89
CA LEU A 35 8.04 3.39 -9.46
C LEU A 35 7.51 4.69 -8.84
N ARG A 36 8.47 5.53 -8.45
CA ARG A 36 8.30 6.89 -7.96
C ARG A 36 8.91 7.83 -8.97
N TYR A 37 8.05 8.53 -9.68
CA TYR A 37 8.44 9.48 -10.70
C TYR A 37 8.19 10.91 -10.22
N LYS A 38 9.21 11.75 -10.39
CA LYS A 38 9.09 13.19 -10.30
C LYS A 38 9.50 13.78 -11.66
N PRO A 39 8.56 14.39 -12.41
CA PRO A 39 8.81 14.95 -13.73
C PRO A 39 10.06 15.83 -13.79
N GLY A 40 10.92 15.57 -14.78
CA GLY A 40 12.18 16.26 -15.06
C GLY A 40 13.26 16.13 -13.99
N VAL A 41 13.05 15.31 -12.94
CA VAL A 41 13.92 15.30 -11.76
C VAL A 41 14.48 13.91 -11.45
N SER A 42 13.62 12.91 -11.28
CA SER A 42 14.09 11.59 -10.85
C SER A 42 13.05 10.49 -11.04
N VAL A 43 13.56 9.28 -11.29
CA VAL A 43 12.82 8.02 -11.21
C VAL A 43 13.50 7.18 -10.14
N VAL A 44 12.71 6.56 -9.25
CA VAL A 44 13.18 5.59 -8.26
C VAL A 44 12.21 4.43 -8.25
N ALA A 45 12.69 3.20 -8.34
CA ALA A 45 11.84 2.01 -8.35
C ALA A 45 12.46 0.89 -7.51
N ARG A 46 11.63 -0.10 -7.14
CA ARG A 46 12.11 -1.39 -6.64
C ARG A 46 12.66 -2.13 -7.85
N LEU A 47 13.81 -2.78 -7.68
CA LEU A 47 14.39 -3.70 -8.63
C LEU A 47 14.30 -5.11 -8.04
N SER A 48 13.79 -6.05 -8.82
CA SER A 48 13.74 -7.47 -8.49
C SER A 48 14.58 -8.25 -9.49
N GLY A 49 15.33 -9.24 -9.03
CA GLY A 49 16.10 -10.17 -9.85
C GLY A 49 16.48 -11.43 -9.09
N SER A 50 17.32 -12.28 -9.67
CA SER A 50 17.82 -13.51 -9.03
C SER A 50 18.54 -13.25 -7.70
N ASP A 51 19.14 -12.07 -7.56
CA ASP A 51 19.96 -11.70 -6.40
C ASP A 51 19.13 -11.06 -5.28
N GLY A 52 17.81 -11.10 -5.40
CA GLY A 52 16.85 -10.53 -4.45
C GLY A 52 16.41 -9.11 -4.81
N LEU A 53 15.99 -8.36 -3.78
CA LEU A 53 15.43 -7.01 -3.94
C LEU A 53 16.48 -5.92 -3.76
N ALA A 54 16.44 -4.93 -4.64
CA ALA A 54 17.26 -3.73 -4.62
C ALA A 54 16.40 -2.49 -4.89
N TRP A 55 16.96 -1.29 -4.70
CA TRP A 55 16.41 -0.08 -5.29
C TRP A 55 17.17 0.23 -6.58
N ILE A 56 16.49 0.89 -7.51
CA ILE A 56 17.07 1.47 -8.72
C ILE A 56 16.65 2.93 -8.84
N ALA A 57 17.55 3.79 -9.31
CA ALA A 57 17.31 5.21 -9.43
C ALA A 57 17.99 5.80 -10.67
N GLY A 58 17.29 6.75 -11.29
CA GLY A 58 17.79 7.63 -12.33
C GLY A 58 17.47 9.08 -11.98
N TYR A 59 18.38 9.98 -12.35
CA TYR A 59 18.28 11.40 -12.03
C TYR A 59 18.52 12.26 -13.28
N SER A 60 17.88 13.42 -13.36
CA SER A 60 18.26 14.41 -14.37
C SER A 60 19.63 15.01 -14.03
N ARG A 61 20.36 15.51 -15.04
CA ARG A 61 21.70 16.10 -14.88
C ARG A 61 21.77 17.21 -13.84
N SER A 62 20.67 17.96 -13.67
CA SER A 62 20.55 18.98 -12.62
C SER A 62 20.66 18.43 -11.19
N GLN A 63 20.54 17.12 -11.03
CA GLN A 63 20.51 16.41 -9.75
C GLN A 63 21.75 15.54 -9.50
N ASP A 64 22.83 15.69 -10.27
CA ASP A 64 24.08 14.91 -10.11
C ASP A 64 24.61 14.91 -8.66
N SER A 65 24.41 16.02 -7.93
CA SER A 65 24.78 16.11 -6.50
C SER A 65 24.05 15.11 -5.60
N LYS A 66 22.82 14.67 -5.95
CA LYS A 66 22.11 13.61 -5.23
C LYS A 66 22.76 12.26 -5.50
N LEU A 67 23.14 12.01 -6.74
CA LEU A 67 23.79 10.77 -7.13
C LEU A 67 25.16 10.64 -6.45
N ALA A 68 25.95 11.72 -6.43
CA ALA A 68 27.23 11.77 -5.71
C ALA A 68 27.09 11.46 -4.21
N LYS A 69 26.01 11.91 -3.56
CA LYS A 69 25.72 11.57 -2.15
C LYS A 69 25.44 10.07 -1.96
N THR A 70 24.80 9.43 -2.93
CA THR A 70 24.54 7.99 -2.91
C THR A 70 25.83 7.19 -3.06
N PHE A 71 26.68 7.53 -4.04
CA PHE A 71 28.01 6.91 -4.18
C PHE A 71 28.89 7.11 -2.94
N LYS A 72 28.97 8.33 -2.40
CA LYS A 72 29.74 8.62 -1.17
C LYS A 72 29.19 7.87 0.06
N ARG A 73 27.93 7.46 0.06
CA ARG A 73 27.35 6.61 1.12
C ARG A 73 27.82 5.17 0.95
N ALA A 74 27.78 4.66 -0.26
CA ALA A 74 28.19 3.30 -0.58
C ALA A 74 29.69 3.07 -0.31
N GLU A 75 30.54 4.01 -0.73
CA GLU A 75 31.99 4.01 -0.46
C GLU A 75 32.30 3.93 1.04
N ARG A 76 31.60 4.72 1.85
CA ARG A 76 31.75 4.71 3.32
C ARG A 76 31.37 3.38 3.97
N GLN A 77 30.56 2.56 3.31
CA GLN A 77 30.14 1.25 3.78
C GLN A 77 30.88 0.11 3.07
N GLY A 78 31.85 0.41 2.19
CA GLY A 78 32.58 -0.59 1.42
C GLY A 78 31.71 -1.35 0.41
N VAL A 79 30.57 -0.79 0.02
CA VAL A 79 29.62 -1.40 -0.93
C VAL A 79 29.80 -0.77 -2.30
N GLN A 80 29.92 -1.60 -3.34
CA GLN A 80 29.87 -1.14 -4.73
C GLN A 80 28.42 -1.09 -5.21
N LEU A 81 28.05 0.03 -5.84
CA LEU A 81 26.75 0.17 -6.50
C LEU A 81 26.88 -0.31 -7.95
N GLU A 82 25.85 -0.96 -8.47
CA GLU A 82 25.74 -1.20 -9.90
C GLU A 82 25.33 0.11 -10.58
N SER A 83 26.11 0.56 -11.55
CA SER A 83 25.81 1.78 -12.30
C SER A 83 26.07 1.57 -13.78
N VAL A 84 25.08 1.91 -14.60
CA VAL A 84 25.15 1.76 -16.06
C VAL A 84 24.84 3.10 -16.70
N GLU A 85 25.69 3.52 -17.63
CA GLU A 85 25.42 4.69 -18.47
C GLU A 85 24.49 4.29 -19.60
N LEU A 86 23.51 5.15 -19.87
CA LEU A 86 22.51 4.92 -20.91
C LEU A 86 23.12 5.14 -22.30
N PRO A 87 23.16 4.14 -23.19
CA PRO A 87 23.78 4.26 -24.52
C PRO A 87 23.17 5.38 -25.37
N GLU A 88 21.86 5.58 -25.25
CA GLU A 88 21.11 6.61 -25.97
C GLU A 88 21.22 8.02 -25.37
N ALA A 89 21.77 8.15 -24.16
CA ALA A 89 21.82 9.41 -23.42
C ALA A 89 23.12 9.53 -22.61
N PRO A 90 24.25 9.87 -23.27
CA PRO A 90 25.54 10.03 -22.60
C PRO A 90 25.46 10.99 -21.41
N GLY A 91 26.10 10.61 -20.30
CA GLY A 91 26.07 11.31 -19.02
C GLY A 91 24.84 11.02 -18.15
N HIS A 92 23.85 10.24 -18.62
CA HIS A 92 22.75 9.78 -17.80
C HIS A 92 23.02 8.37 -17.27
N LEU A 93 22.88 8.22 -15.96
CA LEU A 93 23.14 6.96 -15.26
C LEU A 93 21.84 6.38 -14.71
N VAL A 94 21.77 5.06 -14.76
CA VAL A 94 20.87 4.25 -13.94
C VAL A 94 21.72 3.56 -12.88
N VAL A 95 21.35 3.74 -11.62
CA VAL A 95 22.13 3.25 -10.48
C VAL A 95 21.25 2.40 -9.57
N SER A 96 21.76 1.23 -9.19
CA SER A 96 21.10 0.26 -8.31
C SER A 96 21.95 -0.01 -7.08
N GLY A 97 21.29 -0.35 -5.97
CA GLY A 97 21.97 -0.72 -4.74
C GLY A 97 21.10 -1.49 -3.75
N PRO A 98 21.72 -2.08 -2.72
CA PRO A 98 21.03 -2.91 -1.74
C PRO A 98 20.10 -2.08 -0.84
N LEU A 99 19.12 -2.76 -0.23
CA LEU A 99 18.14 -2.17 0.70
C LEU A 99 18.79 -1.32 1.80
N ALA A 100 19.94 -1.77 2.33
CA ALA A 100 20.69 -1.08 3.38
C ALA A 100 21.16 0.34 3.00
N LEU A 101 21.26 0.64 1.70
CA LEU A 101 21.71 1.95 1.20
C LEU A 101 20.58 2.85 0.70
N ASP A 102 19.31 2.44 0.86
CA ASP A 102 18.14 3.24 0.48
C ASP A 102 18.25 4.68 1.04
N ALA A 103 18.02 5.68 0.19
CA ALA A 103 18.32 7.07 0.55
C ALA A 103 17.48 7.63 1.71
N LYS A 104 16.32 7.03 2.01
CA LYS A 104 15.45 7.44 3.12
C LYS A 104 15.45 6.43 4.27
N LEU A 105 15.71 5.15 4.00
CA LEU A 105 15.62 4.10 5.01
C LEU A 105 16.98 3.74 5.64
N HIS A 106 18.12 4.00 4.97
CA HIS A 106 19.44 3.51 5.42
C HIS A 106 19.78 3.79 6.89
N ARG A 107 19.44 4.98 7.42
CA ARG A 107 19.77 5.32 8.82
C ARG A 107 18.97 4.49 9.81
N VAL A 108 17.69 4.29 9.53
CA VAL A 108 16.79 3.52 10.39
C VAL A 108 17.16 2.04 10.29
N LEU A 109 17.36 1.53 9.08
CA LEU A 109 17.78 0.13 8.85
C LEU A 109 19.13 -0.21 9.52
N ALA A 110 20.09 0.71 9.48
CA ALA A 110 21.36 0.53 10.17
C ALA A 110 21.20 0.49 11.69
N ARG A 111 20.24 1.25 12.24
CA ARG A 111 19.95 1.24 13.68
C ARG A 111 19.21 0.01 14.12
N THR A 112 18.25 -0.50 13.34
CA THR A 112 17.47 -1.68 13.74
C THR A 112 18.31 -2.96 13.75
N GLY A 113 19.40 -3.03 12.97
CA GLY A 113 20.20 -4.25 12.85
C GLY A 113 19.53 -5.36 12.02
N LEU A 114 18.35 -5.10 11.46
CA LEU A 114 17.55 -6.08 10.69
C LEU A 114 18.32 -6.67 9.50
N LEU A 115 19.18 -5.87 8.87
CA LEU A 115 19.99 -6.26 7.70
C LEU A 115 21.43 -6.67 8.06
N SER A 116 21.78 -6.73 9.34
CA SER A 116 23.15 -7.01 9.79
C SER A 116 23.49 -8.51 9.88
N GLY A 117 22.56 -9.38 9.48
CA GLY A 117 22.66 -10.84 9.64
C GLY A 117 22.41 -11.35 11.06
N ARG A 118 22.38 -10.46 12.06
CA ARG A 118 22.12 -10.80 13.47
C ARG A 118 20.68 -11.22 13.74
N ALA A 119 19.74 -10.74 12.93
CA ALA A 119 18.35 -11.19 12.93
C ALA A 119 18.17 -12.60 12.30
N GLY A 120 19.26 -13.24 11.87
CA GLY A 120 19.22 -14.37 10.95
C GLY A 120 18.86 -13.92 9.53
N GLY A 121 18.36 -14.86 8.72
CA GLY A 121 17.75 -14.55 7.44
C GLY A 121 16.44 -13.78 7.64
N ILE A 122 16.16 -12.83 6.76
CA ILE A 122 14.89 -12.10 6.73
C ILE A 122 14.10 -12.43 5.47
N ASP A 123 12.79 -12.45 5.59
CA ASP A 123 11.88 -12.58 4.45
C ASP A 123 11.30 -11.20 4.15
N VAL A 124 11.70 -10.59 3.03
CA VAL A 124 11.17 -9.28 2.64
C VAL A 124 9.76 -9.45 2.09
N LEU A 125 8.75 -9.08 2.89
CA LEU A 125 7.35 -9.16 2.51
C LEU A 125 6.93 -8.01 1.58
N ASN A 126 7.43 -6.79 1.84
CA ASN A 126 7.14 -5.63 1.01
C ASN A 126 8.31 -4.63 1.03
N TYR A 127 8.67 -4.11 -0.14
CA TYR A 127 9.66 -3.05 -0.24
C TYR A 127 9.21 -1.97 -1.22
N ASN A 128 9.02 -0.76 -0.70
CA ASN A 128 8.73 0.45 -1.47
C ASN A 128 9.88 1.45 -1.22
N PRO A 129 10.83 1.56 -2.17
CA PRO A 129 12.00 2.42 -2.02
C PRO A 129 11.64 3.82 -1.59
N HIS A 130 12.48 4.41 -0.74
CA HIS A 130 12.29 5.72 -0.13
C HIS A 130 11.04 5.87 0.77
N ARG A 131 10.29 4.80 1.06
CA ARG A 131 9.08 4.87 1.90
C ARG A 131 9.01 3.82 2.99
N ARG A 132 9.09 2.54 2.65
CA ARG A 132 8.93 1.47 3.64
C ARG A 132 9.58 0.15 3.23
N LEU A 133 10.03 -0.60 4.23
CA LEU A 133 10.39 -2.01 4.18
C LEU A 133 9.51 -2.73 5.21
N VAL A 134 8.89 -3.83 4.80
CA VAL A 134 8.21 -4.79 5.67
C VAL A 134 8.93 -6.11 5.51
N ALA A 135 9.48 -6.65 6.59
CA ALA A 135 10.18 -7.92 6.55
C ALA A 135 9.80 -8.77 7.75
N ALA A 136 9.68 -10.08 7.52
CA ALA A 136 9.62 -11.05 8.59
C ALA A 136 11.03 -11.49 8.99
N PHE A 137 11.19 -11.81 10.26
CA PHE A 137 12.43 -12.28 10.86
C PHE A 137 12.11 -13.24 12.01
N GLY A 138 13.10 -14.00 12.47
CA GLY A 138 12.88 -15.11 13.39
C GLY A 138 12.31 -16.35 12.70
N GLN A 139 12.10 -17.42 13.46
CA GLN A 139 11.65 -18.73 12.97
C GLN A 139 10.61 -19.32 13.93
N GLY A 140 9.73 -20.17 13.40
CA GLY A 140 8.65 -20.83 14.17
C GLY A 140 7.83 -19.83 14.99
N ASP A 141 7.60 -20.13 16.26
CA ASP A 141 6.81 -19.29 17.19
C ASP A 141 7.46 -17.92 17.50
N GLN A 142 8.73 -17.73 17.13
CA GLN A 142 9.44 -16.46 17.25
C GLN A 142 9.41 -15.64 15.96
N ARG A 143 8.66 -16.07 14.93
CA ARG A 143 8.51 -15.29 13.70
C ARG A 143 7.74 -14.00 13.99
N ARG A 144 8.31 -12.87 13.56
CA ARG A 144 7.77 -11.52 13.76
C ARG A 144 7.87 -10.73 12.47
N VAL A 145 7.16 -9.61 12.41
CA VAL A 145 7.18 -8.68 11.28
C VAL A 145 7.72 -7.33 11.75
N ALA A 146 8.72 -6.80 11.05
CA ALA A 146 9.23 -5.44 11.21
C ALA A 146 8.73 -4.56 10.06
N LYS A 147 8.01 -3.48 10.39
CA LYS A 147 7.63 -2.41 9.45
C LYS A 147 8.52 -1.20 9.69
N VAL A 148 9.51 -1.00 8.82
CA VAL A 148 10.44 0.13 8.83
C VAL A 148 9.97 1.18 7.83
N THR A 149 9.82 2.43 8.25
CA THR A 149 9.26 3.50 7.41
C THR A 149 10.14 4.76 7.41
N ALA A 150 10.02 5.59 6.37
CA ALA A 150 10.76 6.85 6.27
C ALA A 150 10.15 7.98 7.14
N GLY A 151 8.88 7.83 7.54
CA GLY A 151 8.14 8.74 8.42
C GLY A 151 7.85 8.06 9.76
N ARG A 152 7.19 8.74 10.71
CA ARG A 152 6.74 8.07 11.93
C ARG A 152 5.51 7.21 11.61
N ALA A 153 5.32 6.13 12.40
CA ALA A 153 4.06 5.41 12.41
C ALA A 153 2.91 6.37 12.73
N ARG A 154 1.77 6.20 12.04
CA ARG A 154 0.64 7.14 12.11
C ARG A 154 -0.42 6.71 13.12
N VAL A 155 -0.51 5.42 13.41
CA VAL A 155 -1.43 4.89 14.43
C VAL A 155 -0.66 4.62 15.70
N HIS A 156 -1.28 5.02 16.80
CA HIS A 156 -0.78 4.84 18.15
C HIS A 156 -1.08 3.42 18.64
N ALA A 157 -0.14 2.79 19.35
CA ALA A 157 -0.33 1.45 19.89
C ALA A 157 -1.56 1.38 20.81
N GLU A 158 -1.84 2.44 21.56
CA GLU A 158 -3.02 2.54 22.44
C GLU A 158 -4.35 2.51 21.66
N MET A 159 -4.37 3.03 20.43
CA MET A 159 -5.56 2.91 19.57
C MET A 159 -5.75 1.47 19.10
N LEU A 160 -4.68 0.77 18.71
CA LEU A 160 -4.77 -0.64 18.33
C LEU A 160 -5.26 -1.50 19.49
N ALA A 161 -4.71 -1.30 20.69
CA ALA A 161 -5.15 -2.00 21.90
C ALA A 161 -6.65 -1.73 22.19
N ARG A 162 -7.08 -0.46 22.12
CA ARG A 162 -8.51 -0.10 22.28
C ARG A 162 -9.41 -0.79 21.26
N LEU A 163 -8.99 -0.86 20.00
CA LEU A 163 -9.75 -1.52 18.95
C LEU A 163 -9.86 -3.03 19.24
N GLN A 164 -8.80 -3.66 19.71
CA GLN A 164 -8.82 -5.07 20.14
C GLN A 164 -9.71 -5.30 21.36
N ASP A 165 -9.60 -4.47 22.39
CA ASP A 165 -10.46 -4.52 23.58
C ASP A 165 -11.93 -4.36 23.23
N ALA A 166 -12.22 -3.57 22.20
CA ALA A 166 -13.56 -3.44 21.66
C ALA A 166 -14.00 -4.70 20.89
N GLY A 167 -13.08 -5.56 20.43
CA GLY A 167 -13.35 -6.75 19.63
C GLY A 167 -13.09 -6.59 18.13
N VAL A 168 -12.45 -5.50 17.70
CA VAL A 168 -11.96 -5.38 16.32
C VAL A 168 -10.65 -6.18 16.21
N PRO A 169 -10.57 -7.19 15.33
CA PRO A 169 -9.43 -8.08 15.19
C PRO A 169 -8.29 -7.38 14.42
N VAL A 170 -7.63 -6.39 15.00
CA VAL A 170 -6.39 -5.80 14.47
C VAL A 170 -5.15 -6.49 15.05
N LEU A 171 -3.97 -6.29 14.47
CA LEU A 171 -2.72 -6.75 15.10
C LEU A 171 -2.23 -5.80 16.18
N GLU A 172 -1.71 -6.36 17.27
CA GLU A 172 -1.13 -5.59 18.36
C GLU A 172 0.26 -5.13 17.95
N GLN A 173 0.56 -3.86 18.21
CA GLN A 173 1.92 -3.36 18.09
C GLN A 173 2.72 -3.84 19.29
N GLN A 174 3.76 -4.63 19.04
CA GLN A 174 4.64 -5.10 20.10
C GLN A 174 5.52 -3.95 20.57
N SER A 175 5.43 -3.65 21.88
CA SER A 175 6.22 -2.59 22.49
C SER A 175 7.66 -3.03 22.75
N PRO A 176 8.59 -2.06 22.72
CA PRO A 176 9.99 -2.24 23.06
C PRO A 176 10.33 -2.98 24.35
N GLU A 177 9.54 -2.73 25.39
CA GLU A 177 9.89 -3.03 26.79
C GLU A 177 9.37 -4.41 27.22
N GLU A 178 8.36 -4.94 26.53
CA GLU A 178 7.62 -6.13 26.95
C GLU A 178 8.30 -7.43 26.48
N ASN A 179 9.18 -7.38 25.47
CA ASN A 179 9.92 -8.54 25.00
C ASN A 179 11.30 -8.18 24.40
N PRO A 180 12.38 -8.12 25.21
CA PRO A 180 13.72 -7.77 24.74
C PRO A 180 14.31 -8.76 23.73
N ASP A 181 13.83 -10.02 23.70
CA ASP A 181 14.25 -11.04 22.74
C ASP A 181 13.56 -10.89 21.36
N ALA A 182 12.55 -10.02 21.23
CA ALA A 182 11.79 -9.82 20.00
C ALA A 182 12.46 -8.86 18.99
N ARG A 183 13.71 -8.45 19.24
CA ARG A 183 14.39 -7.38 18.48
C ARG A 183 15.70 -7.83 17.87
N PRO A 184 16.02 -7.39 16.64
CA PRO A 184 17.41 -7.24 16.26
C PRO A 184 18.06 -6.14 17.12
N ASP A 185 19.36 -6.28 17.44
CA ASP A 185 20.18 -5.53 18.45
C ASP A 185 20.17 -3.97 18.43
N GLY A 186 19.20 -3.36 17.78
CA GLY A 186 19.06 -1.93 17.55
C GLY A 186 18.36 -1.14 18.64
N ALA A 187 18.78 0.11 18.80
CA ALA A 187 18.12 1.09 19.66
C ALA A 187 16.68 1.40 19.18
N GLU A 188 15.81 1.79 20.11
CA GLU A 188 14.45 2.24 19.81
C GLU A 188 14.42 3.30 18.70
N ASP A 189 13.61 3.05 17.67
CA ASP A 189 13.43 4.01 16.59
C ASP A 189 11.94 4.19 16.31
N ARG A 190 11.46 5.44 16.43
CA ARG A 190 10.07 5.87 16.17
C ARG A 190 9.60 5.62 14.72
N HIS A 191 10.49 5.16 13.87
CA HIS A 191 10.26 4.83 12.47
C HIS A 191 10.10 3.32 12.21
N THR A 192 10.21 2.49 13.26
CA THR A 192 10.04 1.03 13.17
C THR A 192 8.95 0.55 14.11
N VAL A 193 8.08 -0.32 13.60
CA VAL A 193 7.01 -0.97 14.36
C VAL A 193 7.13 -2.49 14.18
N TYR A 194 6.87 -3.24 15.25
CA TYR A 194 6.90 -4.69 15.25
C TYR A 194 5.51 -5.27 15.48
N TYR A 195 5.21 -6.38 14.80
CA TYR A 195 3.96 -7.12 14.91
C TYR A 195 4.26 -8.61 15.06
N PRO A 196 3.38 -9.37 15.74
CA PRO A 196 3.43 -10.83 15.66
C PRO A 196 3.20 -11.29 14.23
N TRP A 197 3.78 -12.43 13.85
CA TRP A 197 3.36 -13.13 12.64
C TRP A 197 1.93 -13.65 12.83
N PHE A 198 1.08 -13.51 11.82
CA PHE A 198 -0.29 -14.01 11.86
C PHE A 198 -0.71 -14.54 10.49
N GLY A 199 -1.43 -15.66 10.49
CA GLY A 199 -2.02 -16.25 9.30
C GLY A 199 -1.00 -16.89 8.35
N GLU A 200 -1.55 -17.51 7.31
CA GLU A 200 -0.78 -18.16 6.22
C GLU A 200 -1.06 -17.52 4.86
N THR A 201 -2.17 -16.78 4.74
CA THR A 201 -2.60 -16.10 3.52
C THR A 201 -3.38 -14.83 3.86
N ASP A 202 -3.77 -14.08 2.84
CA ASP A 202 -4.75 -13.01 2.92
C ASP A 202 -6.01 -13.35 2.13
N LEU A 203 -7.10 -12.62 2.38
CA LEU A 203 -8.40 -12.89 1.77
C LEU A 203 -8.36 -12.77 0.24
N GLN A 204 -7.52 -11.88 -0.30
CA GLN A 204 -7.38 -11.72 -1.76
C GLN A 204 -6.73 -12.96 -2.38
N LEU A 205 -5.60 -13.41 -1.84
CA LEU A 205 -4.89 -14.58 -2.32
C LEU A 205 -5.72 -15.85 -2.18
N LEU A 206 -6.43 -16.02 -1.06
CA LEU A 206 -7.35 -17.14 -0.85
C LEU A 206 -8.42 -17.20 -1.95
N HIS A 207 -9.08 -16.07 -2.22
CA HIS A 207 -10.11 -16.01 -3.25
C HIS A 207 -9.58 -16.32 -4.65
N ARG A 208 -8.37 -15.84 -4.98
CA ARG A 208 -7.74 -16.09 -6.29
C ARG A 208 -7.43 -17.59 -6.47
N GLN A 209 -6.97 -18.26 -5.41
CA GLN A 209 -6.72 -19.71 -5.40
C GLN A 209 -8.00 -20.53 -5.57
N GLU A 210 -9.11 -20.14 -4.92
CA GLU A 210 -10.41 -20.80 -5.10
C GLU A 210 -10.90 -20.69 -6.55
N GLN A 211 -10.81 -19.51 -7.16
CA GLN A 211 -11.21 -19.31 -8.56
C GLN A 211 -10.36 -20.14 -9.54
N GLU A 212 -9.06 -20.23 -9.31
CA GLU A 212 -8.15 -21.05 -10.12
C GLU A 212 -8.49 -22.54 -10.01
N GLN A 213 -8.86 -23.02 -8.81
CA GLN A 213 -9.28 -24.41 -8.60
C GLN A 213 -10.63 -24.72 -9.26
N GLU A 214 -11.58 -23.78 -9.24
CA GLU A 214 -12.89 -23.93 -9.90
C GLU A 214 -12.78 -23.92 -11.43
N GLN A 215 -11.81 -23.19 -11.99
CA GLN A 215 -11.58 -23.10 -13.44
C GLN A 215 -10.68 -24.23 -13.98
N GLY A 216 -9.88 -24.86 -13.12
CA GLY A 216 -9.11 -26.06 -13.46
C GLY A 216 -10.02 -27.25 -13.76
N THR A 217 -9.76 -27.99 -14.84
CA THR A 217 -10.49 -29.25 -15.09
C THR A 217 -10.25 -30.19 -13.90
N PRO A 218 -11.28 -30.70 -13.22
CA PRO A 218 -11.05 -31.65 -12.13
C PRO A 218 -10.40 -32.90 -12.73
N GLU A 219 -9.17 -33.21 -12.34
CA GLU A 219 -8.66 -34.58 -12.51
C GLU A 219 -9.69 -35.53 -11.90
N PRO A 220 -10.01 -36.66 -12.55
CA PRO A 220 -10.95 -37.62 -12.02
C PRO A 220 -10.39 -38.21 -10.72
N VAL A 221 -10.77 -37.62 -9.59
CA VAL A 221 -10.50 -38.17 -8.27
C VAL A 221 -11.33 -39.45 -8.15
N ILE A 222 -10.66 -40.59 -8.25
CA ILE A 222 -11.20 -41.88 -7.84
C ILE A 222 -11.62 -41.71 -6.37
N PRO A 223 -12.89 -41.98 -6.00
CA PRO A 223 -13.35 -41.76 -4.64
C PRO A 223 -12.68 -42.77 -3.69
N GLU A 224 -11.60 -42.35 -3.01
CA GLU A 224 -11.15 -43.03 -1.81
C GLU A 224 -12.15 -42.75 -0.68
N GLN A 225 -12.81 -43.81 -0.22
CA GLN A 225 -13.72 -43.77 0.92
C GLN A 225 -12.91 -43.42 2.18
N GLY A 226 -13.13 -42.22 2.72
CA GLY A 226 -12.49 -41.76 3.97
C GLY A 226 -11.65 -40.48 3.86
N ALA A 227 -11.72 -39.74 2.76
CA ALA A 227 -11.10 -38.41 2.70
C ALA A 227 -11.72 -37.47 3.74
N PRO A 228 -10.92 -36.71 4.51
CA PRO A 228 -11.45 -35.70 5.43
C PRO A 228 -12.28 -34.68 4.64
N GLU A 229 -13.36 -34.17 5.24
CA GLU A 229 -14.16 -33.09 4.64
C GLU A 229 -13.23 -31.97 4.14
N ARG A 230 -13.35 -31.62 2.85
CA ARG A 230 -12.63 -30.49 2.22
C ARG A 230 -13.21 -29.18 2.76
N GLY A 231 -13.03 -28.91 4.04
CA GLY A 231 -13.49 -27.69 4.72
C GLY A 231 -12.35 -26.69 4.85
N GLY A 232 -11.84 -26.19 3.72
CA GLY A 232 -10.96 -25.01 3.74
C GLY A 232 -11.75 -23.76 4.14
N PRO A 233 -11.07 -22.67 4.56
CA PRO A 233 -11.73 -21.40 4.80
C PRO A 233 -12.39 -20.89 3.52
N ASP A 234 -13.69 -20.60 3.56
CA ASP A 234 -14.47 -20.04 2.44
C ASP A 234 -14.25 -18.52 2.36
N ALA A 235 -13.68 -18.04 1.24
CA ALA A 235 -13.40 -16.62 1.05
C ALA A 235 -14.67 -15.75 1.12
N LEU A 236 -15.82 -16.23 0.66
CA LEU A 236 -17.06 -15.45 0.71
C LEU A 236 -17.58 -15.33 2.14
N ALA A 237 -17.50 -16.40 2.93
CA ALA A 237 -17.83 -16.37 4.34
C ALA A 237 -16.92 -15.41 5.13
N LEU A 238 -15.62 -15.43 4.85
CA LEU A 238 -14.63 -14.53 5.45
C LEU A 238 -14.84 -13.07 5.03
N ALA A 239 -15.20 -12.82 3.76
CA ALA A 239 -15.55 -11.48 3.31
C ALA A 239 -16.77 -10.93 4.06
N ALA A 240 -17.79 -11.75 4.30
CA ALA A 240 -18.93 -11.37 5.12
C ALA A 240 -18.54 -11.10 6.59
N GLU A 241 -17.62 -11.89 7.16
CA GLU A 241 -17.08 -11.65 8.50
C GLU A 241 -16.29 -10.34 8.59
N ALA A 242 -15.49 -10.05 7.57
CA ALA A 242 -14.80 -8.77 7.44
C ALA A 242 -15.79 -7.61 7.33
N GLY A 243 -16.91 -7.80 6.63
CA GLY A 243 -18.01 -6.83 6.58
C GLY A 243 -18.61 -6.54 7.95
N ARG A 244 -18.93 -7.58 8.74
CA ARG A 244 -19.42 -7.42 10.14
C ARG A 244 -18.41 -6.68 11.01
N THR A 245 -17.14 -7.04 10.87
CA THR A 245 -16.03 -6.41 11.59
C THR A 245 -15.88 -4.93 11.23
N LEU A 246 -15.99 -4.59 9.95
CA LEU A 246 -15.91 -3.22 9.47
C LEU A 246 -17.09 -2.38 9.97
N ALA A 247 -18.30 -2.94 9.99
CA ALA A 247 -19.47 -2.30 10.59
C ALA A 247 -19.24 -1.95 12.06
N PHE A 248 -18.60 -2.86 12.79
CA PHE A 248 -18.24 -2.68 14.19
C PHE A 248 -17.14 -1.61 14.39
N LEU A 249 -16.12 -1.58 13.52
CA LEU A 249 -15.11 -0.51 13.47
C LEU A 249 -15.76 0.87 13.26
N HIS A 250 -16.66 0.95 12.28
CA HIS A 250 -17.38 2.18 11.92
C HIS A 250 -18.38 2.64 13.00
N ALA A 251 -18.68 1.80 14.00
CA ALA A 251 -19.55 2.12 15.13
C ALA A 251 -18.76 2.55 16.38
N GLN A 252 -17.42 2.45 16.36
CA GLN A 252 -16.60 2.82 17.51
C GLN A 252 -16.75 4.31 17.86
N PRO A 253 -16.90 4.66 19.15
CA PRO A 253 -17.08 6.04 19.57
C PRO A 253 -15.79 6.84 19.38
N PRO A 254 -15.88 8.15 19.00
CA PRO A 254 -14.71 9.00 18.79
C PRO A 254 -13.71 8.95 19.94
N TRP A 255 -12.43 9.11 19.63
CA TRP A 255 -11.34 9.09 20.59
C TRP A 255 -10.57 10.40 20.54
N ALA A 256 -10.34 11.00 21.72
CA ALA A 256 -9.60 12.24 21.87
C ALA A 256 -8.09 12.03 22.13
N GLY A 257 -7.62 10.78 22.19
CA GLY A 257 -6.25 10.45 22.61
C GLY A 257 -6.09 10.43 24.13
N PRO A 258 -4.90 10.05 24.63
CA PRO A 258 -4.57 10.09 26.05
C PRO A 258 -4.36 11.52 26.60
N ASP A 259 -4.17 12.53 25.74
CA ASP A 259 -3.80 13.92 26.10
C ASP A 259 -4.99 14.92 26.16
N ALA A 260 -6.22 14.46 26.43
CA ALA A 260 -7.39 15.34 26.49
C ALA A 260 -7.43 16.30 27.70
N ALA A 261 -6.37 16.36 28.52
CA ALA A 261 -6.32 17.10 29.78
C ALA A 261 -5.45 18.37 29.73
N GLN A 262 -5.56 19.20 28.70
CA GLN A 262 -5.28 20.65 28.84
C GLN A 262 -5.82 21.47 27.66
N PRO A 263 -6.72 22.45 27.90
CA PRO A 263 -7.07 23.40 26.87
C PRO A 263 -5.86 24.29 26.54
N PRO A 264 -5.58 24.59 25.27
CA PRO A 264 -4.46 25.46 24.92
C PRO A 264 -4.72 26.87 25.44
N THR A 265 -3.82 27.35 26.32
CA THR A 265 -3.76 28.76 26.73
C THR A 265 -3.48 29.63 25.51
N ALA A 266 -4.35 30.61 25.27
CA ALA A 266 -4.16 31.62 24.24
C ALA A 266 -2.97 32.53 24.60
N GLY A 267 -1.92 32.56 23.77
CA GLY A 267 -0.88 33.57 23.92
C GLY A 267 0.44 33.36 23.17
N GLN A 268 0.64 34.22 22.16
CA GLN A 268 1.90 34.75 21.62
C GLN A 268 2.69 33.93 20.58
N GLY A 269 2.94 34.61 19.45
CA GLY A 269 3.44 34.03 18.22
C GLY A 269 4.92 33.67 18.23
N GLY A 270 5.21 32.57 17.53
CA GLY A 270 6.53 32.18 17.09
C GLY A 270 6.39 31.41 15.78
N THR A 271 7.06 31.88 14.74
CA THR A 271 7.20 31.19 13.46
C THR A 271 8.11 29.98 13.66
N GLY A 272 7.52 28.85 14.02
CA GLY A 272 8.24 27.61 14.34
C GLY A 272 7.42 26.41 13.90
N THR A 273 8.04 25.56 13.08
CA THR A 273 7.54 24.28 12.61
C THR A 273 7.47 23.29 13.77
N ASP A 274 6.41 23.36 14.57
CA ASP A 274 6.16 22.37 15.63
C ASP A 274 5.06 21.39 15.25
N ALA A 275 5.42 20.12 15.42
CA ALA A 275 4.63 18.95 15.12
C ALA A 275 3.38 18.90 16.00
N LYS A 276 2.26 19.38 15.46
CA LYS A 276 0.94 19.01 15.97
C LYS A 276 0.72 17.53 15.71
N VAL A 277 0.52 16.76 16.78
CA VAL A 277 -0.19 15.47 16.72
C VAL A 277 -1.53 15.77 16.05
N PRO A 278 -1.87 15.13 14.92
CA PRO A 278 -3.12 15.43 14.26
C PRO A 278 -4.26 14.89 15.12
N ALA A 279 -5.19 15.77 15.51
CA ALA A 279 -6.56 15.37 15.89
C ALA A 279 -7.09 14.35 14.85
N PRO A 280 -8.01 13.42 15.22
CA PRO A 280 -8.50 12.36 14.35
C PRO A 280 -8.64 12.85 12.91
N GLY A 281 -7.69 12.42 12.09
CA GLY A 281 -7.45 13.03 10.79
C GLY A 281 -8.72 12.89 9.98
N HIS A 282 -9.27 14.01 9.51
CA HIS A 282 -10.15 13.95 8.35
C HIS A 282 -9.32 13.24 7.28
N ILE A 283 -9.82 12.12 6.73
CA ILE A 283 -9.22 11.56 5.53
C ILE A 283 -9.26 12.68 4.49
N ALA A 284 -8.11 13.31 4.26
CA ALA A 284 -7.97 14.30 3.21
C ALA A 284 -8.27 13.56 1.91
N MET A 285 -9.35 13.97 1.24
CA MET A 285 -9.63 13.53 -0.11
C MET A 285 -8.32 13.60 -0.90
N PRO A 286 -7.98 12.56 -1.69
CA PRO A 286 -6.85 12.64 -2.58
C PRO A 286 -6.94 13.96 -3.35
N GLY A 287 -5.82 14.62 -3.60
CA GLY A 287 -5.82 15.82 -4.44
C GLY A 287 -6.21 15.43 -5.86
N LEU A 288 -7.51 15.23 -6.14
CA LEU A 288 -8.05 14.66 -7.37
C LEU A 288 -7.59 15.49 -8.57
N GLN A 289 -7.65 16.80 -8.44
CA GLN A 289 -7.16 17.74 -9.46
C GLN A 289 -5.65 17.61 -9.72
N LYS A 290 -4.85 17.44 -8.65
CA LYS A 290 -3.41 17.22 -8.80
C LYS A 290 -3.12 15.88 -9.47
N LEU A 291 -3.90 14.85 -9.14
CA LEU A 291 -3.76 13.53 -9.74
C LEU A 291 -4.19 13.55 -11.21
N ALA A 292 -5.28 14.25 -11.55
CA ALA A 292 -5.72 14.50 -12.92
C ALA A 292 -4.62 15.21 -13.72
N ALA A 293 -4.07 16.31 -13.19
CA ALA A 293 -3.00 17.07 -13.84
C ALA A 293 -1.74 16.22 -14.07
N ASN A 294 -1.27 15.49 -13.05
CA ASN A 294 -0.10 14.62 -13.17
C ASN A 294 -0.32 13.48 -14.16
N THR A 295 -1.52 12.89 -14.17
CA THR A 295 -1.87 11.79 -15.09
C THR A 295 -2.02 12.30 -16.51
N GLY A 296 -2.61 13.49 -16.70
CA GLY A 296 -2.72 14.16 -17.99
C GLY A 296 -1.37 14.54 -18.60
N GLN A 297 -0.34 14.82 -17.78
CA GLN A 297 1.03 14.98 -18.28
C GLN A 297 1.60 13.68 -18.87
N LEU A 298 1.25 12.52 -18.32
CA LEU A 298 1.70 11.21 -18.78
C LEU A 298 0.86 10.68 -19.97
N VAL A 299 -0.42 11.03 -20.00
CA VAL A 299 -1.38 10.64 -21.05
C VAL A 299 -2.14 11.88 -21.53
N PRO A 300 -1.51 12.74 -22.36
CA PRO A 300 -2.12 14.01 -22.79
C PRO A 300 -3.50 13.87 -23.44
N ALA A 301 -3.72 12.80 -24.21
CA ALA A 301 -5.00 12.51 -24.86
C ALA A 301 -6.16 12.29 -23.86
N ALA A 302 -5.88 11.96 -22.60
CA ALA A 302 -6.88 11.77 -21.55
C ALA A 302 -7.05 13.01 -20.65
N GLY A 303 -6.27 14.08 -20.88
CA GLY A 303 -6.18 15.21 -19.96
C GLY A 303 -7.52 15.85 -19.61
N GLU A 304 -8.34 16.20 -20.60
CA GLU A 304 -9.65 16.83 -20.37
C GLU A 304 -10.61 15.90 -19.62
N ARG A 305 -10.66 14.63 -20.03
CA ARG A 305 -11.48 13.58 -19.39
C ARG A 305 -11.10 13.37 -17.92
N LEU A 306 -9.81 13.35 -17.61
CA LEU A 306 -9.31 13.22 -16.23
C LEU A 306 -9.73 14.40 -15.34
N HIS A 307 -9.66 15.63 -15.86
CA HIS A 307 -10.12 16.81 -15.10
C HIS A 307 -11.64 16.79 -14.91
N HIS A 308 -12.39 16.43 -15.96
CA HIS A 308 -13.84 16.31 -15.86
C HIS A 308 -14.27 15.27 -14.81
N ALA A 309 -13.67 14.07 -14.83
CA ALA A 309 -13.93 13.05 -13.82
C ALA A 309 -13.57 13.54 -12.40
N ALA A 310 -12.44 14.24 -12.24
CA ALA A 310 -12.04 14.81 -10.96
C ALA A 310 -13.01 15.88 -10.45
N ASP A 311 -13.57 16.72 -11.34
CA ASP A 311 -14.59 17.71 -11.00
C ASP A 311 -15.90 17.05 -10.55
N LEU A 312 -16.38 16.05 -11.32
CA LEU A 312 -17.58 15.29 -10.97
C LEU A 312 -17.44 14.61 -9.60
N LEU A 313 -16.32 13.92 -9.37
CA LEU A 313 -16.01 13.30 -8.08
C LEU A 313 -15.99 14.34 -6.96
N THR A 314 -15.34 15.49 -7.17
CA THR A 314 -15.26 16.57 -6.17
C THR A 314 -16.64 17.09 -5.77
N VAL A 315 -17.57 17.18 -6.72
CA VAL A 315 -18.96 17.61 -6.46
C VAL A 315 -19.74 16.51 -5.75
N ARG A 316 -19.69 15.27 -6.25
CA ARG A 316 -20.51 14.16 -5.73
C ARG A 316 -20.08 13.69 -4.34
N LEU A 317 -18.80 13.80 -3.99
CA LEU A 317 -18.25 13.40 -2.69
C LEU A 317 -18.54 14.41 -1.56
N ARG A 318 -19.11 15.59 -1.87
CA ARG A 318 -19.55 16.57 -0.85
C ARG A 318 -20.86 16.19 -0.17
N ARG A 319 -21.54 15.14 -0.64
CA ARG A 319 -22.82 14.72 -0.06
C ARG A 319 -22.63 14.34 1.42
N PRO A 320 -23.52 14.78 2.31
CA PRO A 320 -23.49 14.38 3.70
C PRO A 320 -23.82 12.88 3.80
N GLY A 321 -22.86 12.10 4.28
CA GLY A 321 -23.01 10.67 4.57
C GLY A 321 -22.71 10.38 6.05
N ARG A 322 -22.81 9.10 6.44
CA ARG A 322 -22.42 8.67 7.78
C ARG A 322 -20.91 8.83 7.95
N ALA A 323 -20.51 9.50 9.03
CA ALA A 323 -19.11 9.61 9.43
C ALA A 323 -18.81 8.71 10.62
N GLY A 324 -17.60 8.20 10.69
CA GLY A 324 -17.13 7.31 11.75
C GLY A 324 -15.62 7.11 11.63
N PHE A 325 -15.08 6.23 12.46
CA PHE A 325 -13.75 5.72 12.20
C PHE A 325 -13.72 4.96 10.88
N VAL A 326 -12.61 5.09 10.18
CA VAL A 326 -12.36 4.50 8.87
C VAL A 326 -10.93 3.97 8.86
N HIS A 327 -10.74 2.80 8.28
CA HIS A 327 -9.45 2.19 8.00
C HIS A 327 -8.65 3.05 7.00
N GLY A 328 -9.31 3.55 5.95
CA GLY A 328 -8.78 4.50 4.98
C GLY A 328 -8.03 3.89 3.79
N ASP A 329 -7.77 2.58 3.80
CA ASP A 329 -7.22 1.79 2.68
C ASP A 329 -7.74 0.34 2.75
N PHE A 330 -9.01 0.13 3.08
CA PHE A 330 -9.55 -1.20 3.37
C PHE A 330 -9.74 -2.04 2.09
N SER A 331 -9.12 -3.21 2.03
CA SER A 331 -9.18 -4.13 0.90
C SER A 331 -8.84 -5.57 1.32
N ALA A 332 -9.12 -6.55 0.46
CA ALA A 332 -8.98 -7.97 0.79
C ALA A 332 -7.54 -8.40 1.13
N ASP A 333 -6.53 -7.78 0.54
CA ASP A 333 -5.11 -8.00 0.85
C ASP A 333 -4.68 -7.48 2.23
N GLN A 334 -5.53 -6.66 2.87
CA GLN A 334 -5.30 -6.15 4.23
C GLN A 334 -6.04 -6.98 5.30
N ILE A 335 -6.61 -8.12 4.90
CA ILE A 335 -7.28 -9.06 5.79
C ILE A 335 -6.49 -10.36 5.78
N LEU A 336 -5.69 -10.57 6.82
CA LEU A 336 -4.95 -11.81 7.01
C LEU A 336 -5.89 -12.91 7.50
N VAL A 337 -5.69 -14.12 7.00
CA VAL A 337 -6.51 -15.30 7.31
C VAL A 337 -5.63 -16.35 8.01
N GLY A 338 -6.08 -16.79 9.18
CA GLY A 338 -5.45 -17.86 9.95
C GLY A 338 -6.49 -18.78 10.59
N SER A 339 -6.02 -19.83 11.26
CA SER A 339 -6.88 -20.76 12.01
C SER A 339 -7.65 -20.10 13.16
N GLU A 340 -7.11 -19.01 13.71
CA GLU A 340 -7.71 -18.19 14.77
C GLU A 340 -8.64 -17.08 14.25
N GLY A 341 -9.06 -17.16 12.97
CA GLY A 341 -9.92 -16.19 12.31
C GLY A 341 -9.16 -15.17 11.48
N LEU A 342 -9.77 -14.00 11.28
CA LEU A 342 -9.18 -12.92 10.48
C LEU A 342 -8.42 -11.90 11.34
N ARG A 343 -7.46 -11.18 10.73
CA ARG A 343 -6.87 -9.95 11.29
C ARG A 343 -6.78 -8.84 10.25
N ILE A 344 -7.15 -7.62 10.62
CA ILE A 344 -7.04 -6.41 9.79
C ILE A 344 -5.67 -5.76 10.04
N ILE A 345 -4.97 -5.43 8.95
CA ILE A 345 -3.64 -4.83 8.96
C ILE A 345 -3.58 -3.52 8.16
N ASP A 346 -2.43 -2.83 8.20
CA ASP A 346 -2.13 -1.55 7.51
C ASP A 346 -3.07 -0.37 7.83
N LEU A 347 -3.33 -0.16 9.13
CA LEU A 347 -4.07 1.00 9.64
C LEU A 347 -3.33 2.35 9.47
N ASP A 348 -2.28 2.48 8.65
CA ASP A 348 -1.52 3.72 8.47
C ASP A 348 -2.37 4.94 8.04
N ARG A 349 -3.56 4.69 7.48
CA ARG A 349 -4.54 5.71 7.05
C ARG A 349 -5.76 5.82 7.95
N PHE A 350 -5.74 5.12 9.09
CA PHE A 350 -6.82 5.13 10.05
C PHE A 350 -7.13 6.56 10.50
N GLY A 351 -8.40 6.91 10.52
CA GLY A 351 -8.85 8.26 10.81
C GLY A 351 -10.35 8.34 10.95
N TYR A 352 -10.89 9.55 10.89
CA TYR A 352 -12.33 9.80 10.96
C TYR A 352 -12.81 10.36 9.62
N GLY A 353 -13.88 9.79 9.06
CA GLY A 353 -14.31 10.13 7.71
C GLY A 353 -15.60 9.42 7.30
N ALA A 354 -15.94 9.52 6.01
CA ALA A 354 -17.11 8.87 5.44
C ALA A 354 -16.91 7.34 5.43
N VAL A 355 -17.74 6.62 6.18
CA VAL A 355 -17.58 5.18 6.41
C VAL A 355 -17.69 4.35 5.13
N VAL A 356 -18.49 4.82 4.17
CA VAL A 356 -18.66 4.17 2.87
C VAL A 356 -17.38 4.22 2.02
N SER A 357 -16.42 5.09 2.35
CA SER A 357 -15.12 5.14 1.69
C SER A 357 -14.37 3.81 1.78
N ASP A 358 -14.44 3.11 2.92
CA ASP A 358 -13.79 1.80 3.07
C ASP A 358 -14.47 0.71 2.23
N LEU A 359 -15.79 0.78 2.09
CA LEU A 359 -16.55 -0.13 1.21
C LEU A 359 -16.21 0.12 -0.26
N GLY A 360 -16.13 1.40 -0.66
CA GLY A 360 -15.71 1.78 -2.01
C GLY A 360 -14.24 1.44 -2.29
N CYS A 361 -13.38 1.50 -1.28
CA CYS A 361 -11.98 1.06 -1.38
C CYS A 361 -11.91 -0.44 -1.67
N PHE A 362 -12.64 -1.24 -0.90
CA PHE A 362 -12.70 -2.69 -1.07
C PHE A 362 -13.21 -3.06 -2.46
N ALA A 363 -14.34 -2.47 -2.88
CA ALA A 363 -14.92 -2.67 -4.20
C ALA A 363 -13.98 -2.26 -5.33
N ALA A 364 -13.30 -1.12 -5.21
CA ALA A 364 -12.36 -0.68 -6.22
C ALA A 364 -11.16 -1.62 -6.36
N VAL A 365 -10.62 -2.14 -5.24
CA VAL A 365 -9.49 -3.07 -5.28
C VAL A 365 -9.91 -4.42 -5.86
N GLU A 366 -11.07 -4.95 -5.49
CA GLU A 366 -11.58 -6.19 -6.08
C GLU A 366 -11.81 -6.05 -7.59
N LEU A 367 -12.46 -4.97 -8.03
CA LEU A 367 -12.68 -4.71 -9.46
C LEU A 367 -11.38 -4.63 -10.26
N LEU A 368 -10.30 -4.12 -9.67
CA LEU A 368 -8.99 -4.07 -10.32
C LEU A 368 -8.28 -5.42 -10.36
N ASP A 369 -8.61 -6.31 -9.42
CA ASP A 369 -8.00 -7.63 -9.28
C ASP A 369 -8.70 -8.69 -10.14
N THR A 370 -10.03 -8.79 -10.03
CA THR A 370 -10.83 -9.87 -10.63
C THR A 370 -11.76 -9.36 -11.74
N GLY A 371 -12.03 -8.06 -11.81
CA GLY A 371 -13.06 -7.50 -12.69
C GLY A 371 -14.49 -7.77 -12.23
N THR A 372 -14.68 -8.41 -11.07
CA THR A 372 -15.99 -8.75 -10.49
C THR A 372 -16.17 -8.09 -9.12
N GLY A 373 -17.33 -8.31 -8.49
CA GLY A 373 -17.66 -7.77 -7.17
C GLY A 373 -18.19 -8.84 -6.21
N THR A 374 -17.71 -10.08 -6.34
CA THR A 374 -18.20 -11.25 -5.59
C THR A 374 -17.88 -11.14 -4.10
N LEU A 375 -16.63 -10.84 -3.75
CA LEU A 375 -16.22 -10.58 -2.36
C LEU A 375 -16.92 -9.32 -1.82
N THR A 376 -17.06 -8.28 -2.63
CA THR A 376 -17.75 -7.04 -2.27
C THR A 376 -19.21 -7.34 -1.92
N ALA A 377 -19.91 -8.15 -2.70
CA ALA A 377 -21.29 -8.53 -2.42
C ALA A 377 -21.41 -9.27 -1.08
N ALA A 378 -20.52 -10.23 -0.81
CA ALA A 378 -20.47 -10.94 0.46
C ALA A 378 -20.13 -10.01 1.64
N LEU A 379 -19.18 -9.10 1.45
CA LEU A 379 -18.79 -8.10 2.44
C LEU A 379 -19.93 -7.14 2.77
N LEU A 380 -20.64 -6.64 1.77
CA LEU A 380 -21.79 -5.74 1.97
C LEU A 380 -22.92 -6.43 2.73
N LYS A 381 -23.18 -7.71 2.46
CA LYS A 381 -24.15 -8.52 3.22
C LYS A 381 -23.74 -8.60 4.69
N GLY A 382 -22.50 -8.98 4.96
CA GLY A 382 -21.97 -9.02 6.33
C GLY A 382 -21.98 -7.64 7.02
N TYR A 383 -21.66 -6.58 6.29
CA TYR A 383 -21.70 -5.22 6.81
C TYR A 383 -23.12 -4.81 7.26
N GLN A 384 -24.15 -5.17 6.48
CA GLN A 384 -25.55 -4.93 6.83
C GLN A 384 -25.98 -5.75 8.07
N GLU A 385 -25.58 -7.02 8.15
CA GLU A 385 -25.79 -7.87 9.33
C GLU A 385 -25.17 -7.26 10.59
N GLY A 386 -23.96 -6.69 10.47
CA GLY A 386 -23.22 -6.05 11.57
C GLY A 386 -23.89 -4.80 12.14
N HIS A 387 -24.77 -4.12 11.39
CA HIS A 387 -25.62 -3.02 11.90
C HIS A 387 -26.94 -3.52 12.50
N GLY A 388 -27.05 -4.82 12.80
CA GLY A 388 -28.20 -5.42 13.49
C GLY A 388 -29.48 -5.46 12.65
N GLY A 389 -29.37 -5.45 11.31
CA GLY A 389 -30.53 -5.47 10.42
C GLY A 389 -31.47 -4.26 10.57
N MET A 390 -31.00 -3.18 11.22
CA MET A 390 -31.77 -1.95 11.42
C MET A 390 -32.26 -1.41 10.06
N SER A 391 -33.57 -1.56 9.83
CA SER A 391 -34.25 -1.10 8.64
C SER A 391 -34.12 0.42 8.54
N GLY A 392 -33.29 0.91 7.62
CA GLY A 392 -32.98 2.33 7.46
C GLY A 392 -31.49 2.64 7.29
N VAL A 393 -30.59 1.71 7.61
CA VAL A 393 -29.16 1.79 7.25
C VAL A 393 -28.94 1.20 5.85
N GLY A 394 -29.73 1.66 4.88
CA GLY A 394 -29.54 1.29 3.49
C GLY A 394 -28.28 1.97 2.98
N LEU A 395 -27.27 1.20 2.60
CA LEU A 395 -26.15 1.73 1.82
C LEU A 395 -26.71 2.23 0.49
N ASP A 396 -26.59 3.53 0.24
CA ASP A 396 -26.94 4.10 -1.05
C ASP A 396 -25.97 3.54 -2.10
N ALA A 397 -26.51 2.77 -3.05
CA ALA A 397 -25.71 2.19 -4.13
C ALA A 397 -25.02 3.26 -4.98
N ASP A 398 -25.65 4.43 -5.13
CA ASP A 398 -25.05 5.57 -5.82
C ASP A 398 -23.86 6.14 -5.04
N GLU A 399 -23.99 6.27 -3.72
CA GLU A 399 -22.90 6.71 -2.85
C GLU A 399 -21.72 5.72 -2.91
N LEU A 400 -21.99 4.42 -2.82
CA LEU A 400 -20.98 3.38 -2.95
C LEU A 400 -20.27 3.47 -4.31
N ASN A 401 -21.01 3.59 -5.42
CA ASN A 401 -20.43 3.72 -6.75
C ASN A 401 -19.51 4.94 -6.88
N VAL A 402 -19.90 6.09 -6.31
CA VAL A 402 -19.08 7.31 -6.32
C VAL A 402 -17.78 7.10 -5.53
N TRP A 403 -17.83 6.43 -4.38
CA TRP A 403 -16.62 6.13 -3.60
C TRP A 403 -15.74 5.08 -4.26
N THR A 404 -16.32 4.06 -4.90
CA THR A 404 -15.60 3.10 -5.75
C THR A 404 -14.88 3.83 -6.88
N ALA A 405 -15.57 4.72 -7.60
CA ALA A 405 -14.98 5.55 -8.64
C ALA A 405 -13.85 6.45 -8.12
N CYS A 406 -14.01 7.03 -6.92
CA CYS A 406 -12.95 7.81 -6.26
C CYS A 406 -11.70 6.97 -5.95
N HIS A 407 -11.87 5.73 -5.50
CA HIS A 407 -10.76 4.84 -5.19
C HIS A 407 -10.10 4.26 -6.44
N LEU A 408 -10.85 3.99 -7.50
CA LEU A 408 -10.31 3.69 -8.83
C LEU A 408 -9.48 4.88 -9.36
N PHE A 409 -10.01 6.10 -9.24
CA PHE A 409 -9.32 7.32 -9.67
C PHE A 409 -8.05 7.57 -8.86
N SER A 410 -8.09 7.36 -7.54
CA SER A 410 -6.91 7.48 -6.65
C SER A 410 -5.76 6.54 -7.03
N ARG A 411 -6.13 5.44 -7.69
CA ARG A 411 -5.25 4.37 -8.17
C ARG A 411 -4.92 4.51 -9.64
N ILE A 412 -5.38 5.56 -10.35
CA ILE A 412 -5.25 5.68 -11.80
C ILE A 412 -3.81 5.48 -12.30
N LEU A 413 -2.79 5.92 -11.56
CA LEU A 413 -1.38 5.78 -11.92
C LEU A 413 -0.74 4.45 -11.54
N GLU A 414 -1.45 3.49 -10.96
CA GLU A 414 -0.87 2.21 -10.55
C GLU A 414 -0.23 1.44 -11.70
N PRO A 415 -0.84 1.29 -12.90
CA PRO A 415 -0.18 0.58 -14.00
C PRO A 415 1.18 1.19 -14.37
N PHE A 416 1.26 2.52 -14.35
CA PHE A 416 2.52 3.25 -14.57
C PHE A 416 3.52 3.03 -13.44
N ARG A 417 3.06 3.01 -12.18
CA ARG A 417 3.91 2.75 -11.00
C ARG A 417 4.37 1.29 -10.93
N SER A 418 3.62 0.36 -11.49
CA SER A 418 3.97 -1.06 -11.56
C SER A 418 4.86 -1.39 -12.76
N CYS A 419 5.19 -0.41 -13.60
CA CYS A 419 5.92 -0.61 -14.85
C CYS A 419 5.23 -1.62 -15.79
N GLU A 420 3.89 -1.62 -15.84
CA GLU A 420 3.14 -2.50 -16.74
C GLU A 420 3.34 -2.07 -18.20
N PRO A 421 3.65 -2.98 -19.15
CA PRO A 421 3.97 -2.60 -20.54
C PRO A 421 2.86 -1.80 -21.25
N ASP A 422 1.60 -2.12 -20.94
CA ASP A 422 0.37 -1.54 -21.49
C ASP A 422 -0.24 -0.47 -20.55
N TRP A 423 0.56 0.09 -19.64
CA TRP A 423 0.10 1.03 -18.60
C TRP A 423 -0.77 2.18 -19.13
N ARG A 424 -0.49 2.69 -20.33
CA ARG A 424 -1.28 3.77 -20.96
C ARG A 424 -2.70 3.31 -21.24
N GLN A 425 -2.85 2.14 -21.84
CA GLN A 425 -4.17 1.58 -22.15
C GLN A 425 -4.94 1.29 -20.86
N ARG A 426 -4.27 0.71 -19.86
CA ARG A 426 -4.88 0.44 -18.54
C ARG A 426 -5.35 1.70 -17.81
N ILE A 427 -4.64 2.82 -17.96
CA ILE A 427 -5.11 4.13 -17.47
C ILE A 427 -6.39 4.55 -18.19
N LEU A 428 -6.44 4.40 -19.52
CA LEU A 428 -7.61 4.78 -20.32
C LEU A 428 -8.82 3.90 -20.02
N ASP A 429 -8.64 2.60 -19.87
CA ASP A 429 -9.70 1.65 -19.54
C ASP A 429 -10.27 1.93 -18.15
N ARG A 430 -9.39 2.16 -17.16
CA ARG A 430 -9.80 2.54 -15.81
C ARG A 430 -10.53 3.89 -15.79
N LEU A 431 -10.10 4.86 -16.60
CA LEU A 431 -10.82 6.13 -16.74
C LEU A 431 -12.21 5.94 -17.35
N ALA A 432 -12.35 5.10 -18.38
CA ALA A 432 -13.65 4.78 -18.97
C ALA A 432 -14.58 4.09 -17.97
N GLN A 433 -14.05 3.19 -17.14
CA GLN A 433 -14.81 2.56 -16.04
C GLN A 433 -15.30 3.59 -15.02
N ILE A 434 -14.43 4.54 -14.63
CA ILE A 434 -14.79 5.64 -13.72
C ILE A 434 -15.89 6.52 -14.32
N GLU A 435 -15.77 6.90 -15.59
CA GLU A 435 -16.79 7.68 -16.29
C GLU A 435 -18.14 6.94 -16.34
N GLY A 436 -18.13 5.63 -16.60
CA GLY A 436 -19.34 4.80 -16.59
C GLY A 436 -20.02 4.70 -15.22
N MET A 437 -19.26 4.78 -14.12
CA MET A 437 -19.81 4.82 -12.75
C MET A 437 -20.36 6.20 -12.36
N LEU A 438 -19.90 7.27 -13.04
CA LEU A 438 -20.28 8.65 -12.73
C LEU A 438 -21.39 9.21 -13.62
N ALA A 439 -21.65 8.57 -14.77
CA ALA A 439 -22.77 8.82 -15.66
C ALA A 439 -24.11 8.53 -14.97
#